data_AF-A0A1C4EMK2-F1
#
_entry.id   AF-A0A1C4EMK2-F1
#
_cell.length_a   1.000
_cell.length_b   1.000
_cell.length_c   1.000
_cell.angle_alpha   90.00
_cell.angle_beta   90.00
_cell.angle_gamma   90.00
#
_symmetry.space_group_name_H-M   'P 1'
#
loop_
_entity.id
_entity.type
_entity.pdbx_description
1 polymer ?
#
loop_
_entity_poly.entity_id
_entity_poly.type
_entity_poly.pdbx_seq_one_letter_code
_entity_poly.pdbx_strand_id
1 'polypeptide(L)'
;MEWKLYDEFAVQNDKANEFIAGYREKIKTAKEDVAAATKAYEAILQQEFAGEKVATQKKAALADIEKARAVLKVAEGEYSKANDYAMANLAGTITLDDLARDWRNNFVPTLRQEKVDPLRQKAEQGLKDYFAAVLEILRIESENQWAVEFMNERFRSRKGARPIMQNAAGIVDIPVPPNDSDWNNILKYKQIPARFKS
;
A
#
# COMPACT_ATOMS: atom_id res chain seq x y z
N MET A 1 -3.71 -6.79 9.85
CA MET A 1 -5.06 -6.41 9.41
C MET A 1 -5.06 -6.63 7.92
N GLU A 2 -5.94 -7.50 7.46
CA GLU A 2 -5.95 -7.99 6.08
C GLU A 2 -7.11 -7.35 5.33
N TRP A 3 -6.85 -6.98 4.07
CA TRP A 3 -7.88 -6.44 3.20
C TRP A 3 -8.42 -7.57 2.33
N LYS A 4 -9.35 -8.35 2.89
CA LYS A 4 -9.80 -9.62 2.30
C LYS A 4 -10.27 -9.52 0.85
N LEU A 5 -11.06 -8.49 0.50
CA LEU A 5 -11.56 -8.32 -0.87
C LEU A 5 -10.42 -8.04 -1.86
N TYR A 6 -9.36 -7.35 -1.43
CA TYR A 6 -8.16 -7.17 -2.24
C TYR A 6 -7.41 -8.49 -2.45
N ASP A 7 -7.28 -9.30 -1.40
CA ASP A 7 -6.61 -10.60 -1.48
C ASP A 7 -7.36 -11.54 -2.45
N GLU A 8 -8.70 -11.53 -2.41
CA GLU A 8 -9.54 -12.25 -3.37
C GLU A 8 -9.38 -11.70 -4.80
N PHE A 9 -9.44 -10.38 -4.98
CA PHE A 9 -9.25 -9.73 -6.29
C PHE A 9 -7.90 -10.06 -6.92
N ALA A 10 -6.83 -10.16 -6.12
CA ALA A 10 -5.48 -10.40 -6.61
C ALA A 10 -5.31 -11.76 -7.29
N VAL A 11 -6.08 -12.77 -6.86
CA VAL A 11 -5.99 -14.15 -7.35
C VAL A 11 -7.21 -14.59 -8.16
N GLN A 12 -8.22 -13.72 -8.31
CA GLN A 12 -9.52 -14.09 -8.87
C GLN A 12 -9.46 -14.62 -10.31
N ASN A 13 -8.40 -14.30 -11.05
CA ASN A 13 -8.22 -14.70 -12.44
C ASN A 13 -7.25 -15.88 -12.62
N ASP A 14 -6.69 -16.42 -11.54
CA ASP A 14 -5.68 -17.49 -11.61
C ASP A 14 -6.24 -18.74 -12.28
N LYS A 15 -7.47 -19.14 -11.93
CA LYS A 15 -8.14 -20.30 -12.55
C LYS A 15 -8.36 -20.11 -14.05
N ALA A 16 -8.80 -18.92 -14.46
CA ALA A 16 -9.00 -18.61 -15.87
C ALA A 16 -7.67 -18.64 -16.63
N ASN A 17 -6.61 -18.06 -16.05
CA ASN A 17 -5.27 -18.03 -16.61
C ASN A 17 -4.65 -19.42 -16.73
N GLU A 18 -4.80 -20.26 -15.70
CA GLU A 18 -4.33 -21.64 -15.70
C GLU A 18 -5.05 -22.47 -16.78
N PHE A 19 -6.38 -22.31 -16.89
CA PHE A 19 -7.17 -23.00 -17.91
C PHE A 19 -6.74 -22.65 -19.34
N ILE A 20 -6.51 -21.37 -19.65
CA ILE A 20 -6.09 -20.95 -21.00
C ILE A 20 -4.61 -21.24 -21.29
N ALA A 21 -3.78 -21.45 -20.26
CA ALA A 21 -2.35 -21.70 -20.44
C ALA A 21 -2.09 -22.94 -21.30
N GLY A 22 -2.84 -24.04 -21.10
CA GLY A 22 -2.72 -25.24 -21.92
C GLY A 22 -3.04 -25.00 -23.40
N TYR A 23 -4.00 -24.13 -23.70
CA TYR A 23 -4.35 -23.77 -25.08
C TYR A 23 -3.33 -22.81 -25.71
N ARG A 24 -2.69 -21.93 -24.91
CA ARG A 24 -1.55 -21.12 -25.38
C ARG A 24 -0.37 -21.99 -25.77
N GLU A 25 -0.06 -23.02 -24.98
CA GLU A 25 1.02 -23.95 -25.31
C GLU A 25 0.71 -24.73 -26.60
N LYS A 26 -0.54 -25.18 -26.80
CA LYS A 26 -0.96 -25.81 -28.07
C LYS A 26 -0.71 -24.90 -29.29
N ILE A 27 -1.06 -23.61 -29.21
CA ILE A 27 -0.77 -22.66 -30.30
C ILE A 27 0.74 -22.56 -30.52
N LYS A 28 1.52 -22.45 -29.45
CA LYS A 28 2.97 -22.30 -29.54
C LYS A 28 3.60 -23.51 -30.23
N THR A 29 3.26 -24.73 -29.80
CA THR A 29 3.72 -25.96 -30.44
C THR A 29 3.30 -26.02 -31.92
N ALA A 30 2.05 -25.69 -32.25
CA ALA A 30 1.61 -25.69 -33.65
C ALA A 30 2.33 -24.64 -34.52
N LYS A 31 2.72 -23.49 -33.94
CA LYS A 31 3.56 -22.49 -34.64
C LYS A 31 4.98 -23.00 -34.86
N GLU A 32 5.55 -23.70 -33.89
CA GLU A 32 6.86 -24.34 -34.01
C GLU A 32 6.85 -25.44 -35.10
N ASP A 33 5.78 -26.22 -35.19
CA ASP A 33 5.60 -27.24 -36.24
C ASP A 33 5.52 -26.61 -37.65
N VAL A 34 4.77 -25.51 -37.80
CA VAL A 34 4.71 -24.76 -39.07
C VAL A 34 6.10 -24.22 -39.45
N ALA A 35 6.83 -23.67 -38.48
CA ALA A 35 8.18 -23.15 -38.71
C ALA A 35 9.15 -24.28 -39.11
N ALA A 36 9.07 -25.43 -38.43
CA ALA A 36 9.91 -26.59 -38.73
C ALA A 36 9.63 -27.15 -40.14
N ALA A 37 8.36 -27.32 -40.52
CA ALA A 37 7.95 -27.74 -41.86
C ALA A 37 8.41 -26.74 -42.94
N THR A 38 8.31 -25.43 -42.65
CA THR A 38 8.77 -24.38 -43.56
C THR A 38 10.29 -24.43 -43.75
N LYS A 39 11.05 -24.61 -42.67
CA LYS A 39 12.52 -24.75 -42.74
C LYS A 39 12.95 -26.00 -43.51
N ALA A 40 12.23 -27.11 -43.35
CA ALA A 40 12.49 -28.34 -44.12
C ALA A 40 12.26 -28.11 -45.62
N TYR A 41 11.21 -27.38 -45.99
CA TYR A 41 10.96 -26.97 -47.38
C TYR A 41 12.07 -26.06 -47.94
N GLU A 42 12.56 -25.10 -47.16
CA GLU A 42 13.67 -24.23 -47.57
C GLU A 42 14.96 -25.02 -47.84
N ALA A 43 15.26 -26.05 -47.05
CA ALA A 43 16.41 -26.94 -47.29
C ALA A 43 16.27 -27.71 -48.62
N ILE A 44 15.06 -28.15 -48.97
CA ILE A 44 14.77 -28.81 -50.25
C ILE A 44 14.96 -27.84 -51.42
N LEU A 45 14.57 -26.56 -51.26
CA LEU A 45 14.82 -25.54 -52.28
C LEU A 45 16.32 -25.33 -52.51
N GLN A 46 17.15 -25.35 -51.47
CA GLN A 46 18.60 -25.25 -51.61
C GLN A 46 19.18 -26.41 -52.44
N GLN A 47 18.68 -27.63 -52.25
CA GLN A 47 19.05 -28.80 -53.07
C GLN A 47 18.61 -28.64 -54.53
N GLU A 48 17.39 -28.15 -54.77
CA GLU A 48 16.89 -27.82 -56.11
C GLU A 48 17.81 -26.81 -56.81
N PHE A 49 18.22 -25.76 -56.11
CA PHE A 49 19.11 -24.72 -56.64
C PHE A 49 20.54 -25.22 -56.90
N ALA A 50 20.97 -26.27 -56.19
CA ALA A 50 22.23 -26.97 -56.46
C ALA A 50 22.15 -27.94 -57.67
N GLY A 51 20.98 -28.07 -58.31
CA GLY A 51 20.77 -28.89 -59.50
C GLY A 51 20.21 -30.29 -59.22
N GLU A 52 19.81 -30.59 -57.98
CA GLU A 52 19.21 -31.88 -57.62
C GLU A 52 17.75 -31.98 -58.08
N LYS A 53 17.31 -33.19 -58.45
CA LYS A 53 15.92 -33.47 -58.84
C LYS A 53 15.06 -33.76 -57.60
N VAL A 54 14.45 -32.73 -57.03
CA VAL A 54 13.71 -32.81 -55.75
C VAL A 54 12.19 -32.67 -55.85
N ALA A 55 11.60 -32.77 -57.05
CA ALA A 55 10.18 -32.49 -57.29
C ALA A 55 9.21 -33.25 -56.35
N THR A 56 9.46 -34.54 -56.08
CA THR A 56 8.64 -35.34 -55.17
C THR A 56 8.76 -34.88 -53.71
N GLN A 57 9.98 -34.57 -53.25
CA GLN A 57 10.24 -34.08 -51.90
C GLN A 57 9.58 -32.71 -51.68
N LYS A 58 9.67 -31.82 -52.69
CA LYS A 58 9.03 -30.50 -52.67
C LYS A 58 7.52 -30.60 -52.51
N LYS A 59 6.87 -31.50 -53.27
CA LYS A 59 5.42 -31.74 -53.16
C LYS A 59 5.03 -32.28 -51.78
N ALA A 60 5.83 -33.19 -51.21
CA ALA A 60 5.59 -33.71 -49.87
C ALA A 60 5.73 -32.62 -48.79
N ALA A 61 6.81 -31.81 -48.85
CA ALA A 61 7.03 -30.73 -47.89
C ALA A 61 5.95 -29.64 -47.93
N LEU A 62 5.41 -29.31 -49.12
CA LEU A 62 4.26 -28.41 -49.21
C LEU A 62 3.01 -28.98 -48.53
N ALA A 63 2.74 -30.28 -48.68
CA ALA A 63 1.64 -30.95 -47.99
C ALA A 63 1.83 -30.96 -46.47
N ASP A 64 3.07 -31.14 -46.00
CA ASP A 64 3.40 -31.06 -44.56
C ASP A 64 3.17 -29.65 -44.00
N ILE A 65 3.54 -28.60 -44.74
CA ILE A 65 3.25 -27.21 -44.37
C ILE A 65 1.73 -26.97 -44.30
N GLU A 66 0.96 -27.43 -45.29
CA GLU A 66 -0.50 -27.30 -45.28
C GLU A 66 -1.13 -28.01 -44.09
N LYS A 67 -0.67 -29.22 -43.78
CA LYS A 67 -1.11 -29.98 -42.61
C LYS A 67 -0.78 -29.25 -41.31
N ALA A 68 0.44 -28.75 -41.15
CA ALA A 68 0.85 -27.98 -39.97
C ALA A 68 0.01 -26.69 -39.80
N ARG A 69 -0.25 -25.97 -40.90
CA ARG A 69 -1.11 -24.78 -40.90
C ARG A 69 -2.56 -25.09 -40.52
N ALA A 70 -3.09 -26.24 -40.97
CA ALA A 70 -4.43 -26.68 -40.59
C ALA A 70 -4.51 -26.96 -39.08
N VAL A 71 -3.49 -27.62 -38.50
CA VAL A 71 -3.39 -27.85 -37.05
C VAL A 71 -3.33 -26.52 -36.29
N LEU A 72 -2.51 -25.57 -36.74
CA LEU A 72 -2.42 -24.24 -36.13
C LEU A 72 -3.78 -23.54 -36.12
N LYS A 73 -4.51 -23.55 -37.24
CA LYS A 73 -5.84 -22.94 -37.33
C LYS A 73 -6.84 -23.55 -36.35
N VAL A 74 -6.78 -24.87 -36.14
CA VAL A 74 -7.61 -25.55 -35.13
C VAL A 74 -7.21 -25.12 -33.73
N ALA A 75 -5.91 -25.09 -33.41
CA ALA A 75 -5.40 -24.66 -32.11
C ALA A 75 -5.79 -23.20 -31.78
N GLU A 76 -5.72 -22.29 -32.75
CA GLU A 76 -6.18 -20.91 -32.61
C GLU A 76 -7.68 -20.82 -32.36
N GLY A 77 -8.49 -21.63 -33.06
CA GLY A 77 -9.92 -21.72 -32.85
C GLY A 77 -10.30 -22.28 -31.48
N GLU A 78 -9.60 -23.32 -31.01
CA GLU A 78 -9.77 -23.87 -29.66
C GLU A 78 -9.41 -22.85 -28.59
N TYR A 79 -8.28 -22.16 -28.74
CA TYR A 79 -7.86 -21.11 -27.79
C TYR A 79 -8.88 -19.99 -27.70
N SER A 80 -9.40 -19.50 -28.83
CA SER A 80 -10.40 -18.43 -28.82
C SER A 80 -11.63 -18.82 -27.99
N LYS A 81 -12.17 -20.02 -28.25
CA LYS A 81 -13.33 -20.55 -27.49
C LYS A 81 -13.00 -20.81 -26.02
N ALA A 82 -11.81 -21.33 -25.73
CA ALA A 82 -11.37 -21.56 -24.36
C ALA A 82 -11.22 -20.24 -23.59
N ASN A 83 -10.71 -19.19 -24.25
CA ASN A 83 -10.59 -17.86 -23.68
C ASN A 83 -11.97 -17.25 -23.37
N ASP A 84 -12.92 -17.31 -24.31
CA ASP A 84 -14.29 -16.83 -24.09
C ASP A 84 -14.96 -17.55 -22.93
N TYR A 85 -14.82 -18.89 -22.89
CA TYR A 85 -15.33 -19.70 -21.78
C TYR A 85 -14.68 -19.32 -20.45
N ALA A 86 -13.36 -19.16 -20.40
CA ALA A 86 -12.62 -18.81 -19.20
C ALA A 86 -13.04 -17.43 -18.66
N MET A 87 -13.14 -16.42 -19.52
CA MET A 87 -13.57 -15.08 -19.11
C MET A 87 -15.03 -15.04 -18.64
N ALA A 88 -15.90 -15.86 -19.24
CA ALA A 88 -17.32 -15.89 -18.86
C ALA A 88 -17.62 -16.73 -17.60
N ASN A 89 -16.82 -17.78 -17.32
CA ASN A 89 -17.15 -18.79 -16.30
C ASN A 89 -16.11 -18.95 -15.19
N LEU A 90 -14.85 -18.59 -15.44
CA LEU A 90 -13.73 -18.85 -14.53
C LEU A 90 -13.06 -17.58 -14.00
N ALA A 91 -13.19 -16.46 -14.71
CA ALA A 91 -12.67 -15.18 -14.29
C ALA A 91 -13.48 -14.63 -13.11
N GLY A 92 -12.80 -13.93 -12.22
CA GLY A 92 -13.45 -13.28 -11.10
C GLY A 92 -14.25 -12.05 -11.54
N THR A 93 -15.23 -11.69 -10.72
CA THR A 93 -16.16 -10.58 -10.98
C THR A 93 -15.86 -9.33 -10.17
N ILE A 94 -14.86 -9.36 -9.29
CA ILE A 94 -14.53 -8.24 -8.41
C ILE A 94 -13.90 -7.14 -9.25
N THR A 95 -14.49 -5.96 -9.22
CA THR A 95 -14.03 -4.78 -9.95
C THR A 95 -13.19 -3.85 -9.06
N LEU A 96 -12.48 -2.90 -9.69
CA LEU A 96 -11.80 -1.82 -8.96
C LEU A 96 -12.79 -0.95 -8.16
N ASP A 97 -14.02 -0.78 -8.66
CA ASP A 97 -15.06 -0.03 -7.96
C ASP A 97 -15.55 -0.76 -6.71
N ASP A 98 -15.59 -2.09 -6.74
CA ASP A 98 -15.88 -2.91 -5.56
C ASP A 98 -14.79 -2.76 -4.51
N LEU A 99 -13.52 -2.79 -4.93
CA LEU A 99 -12.39 -2.51 -4.03
C LEU A 99 -12.48 -1.10 -3.43
N ALA A 100 -12.70 -0.07 -4.26
CA ALA A 100 -12.77 1.31 -3.77
C ALA A 100 -13.91 1.49 -2.75
N ARG A 101 -15.04 0.82 -2.98
CA ARG A 101 -16.19 0.82 -2.08
C ARG A 101 -15.87 0.12 -0.77
N ASP A 102 -15.29 -1.08 -0.83
CA ASP A 102 -14.91 -1.85 0.36
C ASP A 102 -13.84 -1.14 1.19
N TRP A 103 -12.85 -0.54 0.54
CA TRP A 103 -11.83 0.29 1.18
C TRP A 103 -12.46 1.41 2.01
N ARG A 104 -13.36 2.17 1.40
CA ARG A 104 -13.99 3.33 2.03
C ARG A 104 -14.98 2.93 3.14
N ASN A 105 -15.75 1.87 2.92
CA ASN A 105 -16.91 1.56 3.76
C ASN A 105 -16.61 0.52 4.84
N ASN A 106 -15.63 -0.35 4.62
CA ASN A 106 -15.31 -1.45 5.53
C ASN A 106 -13.87 -1.32 6.06
N PHE A 107 -12.86 -1.37 5.19
CA PHE A 107 -11.48 -1.45 5.63
C PHE A 107 -11.01 -0.20 6.41
N VAL A 108 -11.20 1.00 5.86
CA VAL A 108 -10.77 2.25 6.51
C VAL A 108 -11.49 2.48 7.85
N PRO A 109 -12.83 2.36 7.95
CA PRO A 109 -13.52 2.49 9.24
C PRO A 109 -12.99 1.52 10.29
N THR A 110 -12.82 0.25 9.96
CA THR A 110 -12.28 -0.76 10.90
C THR A 110 -10.84 -0.45 11.29
N LEU A 111 -9.97 -0.11 10.33
CA LEU A 111 -8.58 0.28 10.62
C LEU A 111 -8.51 1.49 11.55
N ARG A 112 -9.36 2.49 11.29
CA ARG A 112 -9.43 3.69 12.13
C ARG A 112 -9.87 3.34 13.54
N GLN A 113 -10.98 2.63 13.68
CA GLN A 113 -11.52 2.24 14.98
C GLN A 113 -10.53 1.41 15.80
N GLU A 114 -9.83 0.47 15.18
CA GLU A 114 -8.92 -0.43 15.90
C GLU A 114 -7.53 0.16 16.17
N LYS A 115 -7.01 1.00 15.27
CA LYS A 115 -5.61 1.44 15.32
C LYS A 115 -5.42 2.93 15.50
N VAL A 116 -6.30 3.75 14.94
CA VAL A 116 -6.14 5.21 14.93
C VAL A 116 -6.86 5.87 16.09
N ASP A 117 -8.12 5.52 16.30
CA ASP A 117 -8.97 6.16 17.30
C ASP A 117 -8.45 5.94 18.74
N PRO A 118 -7.89 4.77 19.13
CA PRO A 118 -7.24 4.62 20.43
C PRO A 118 -6.02 5.56 20.61
N LEU A 119 -5.23 5.77 19.55
CA LEU A 119 -4.08 6.69 19.59
C LEU A 119 -4.55 8.15 19.65
N ARG A 120 -5.61 8.49 18.93
CA ARG A 120 -6.25 9.81 19.00
C ARG A 120 -6.76 10.09 20.41
N GLN A 121 -7.52 9.17 21.00
CA GLN A 121 -8.04 9.30 22.36
C GLN A 121 -6.90 9.44 23.38
N LYS A 122 -5.82 8.69 23.21
CA LYS A 122 -4.62 8.82 24.04
C LYS A 122 -3.99 10.23 23.92
N ALA A 123 -3.92 10.78 22.72
CA ALA A 123 -3.39 12.13 22.50
C ALA A 123 -4.31 13.21 23.09
N GLU A 124 -5.62 13.09 22.90
CA GLU A 124 -6.63 13.98 23.47
C GLU A 124 -6.61 13.96 25.01
N GLN A 125 -6.49 12.78 25.60
CA GLN A 125 -6.34 12.64 27.05
C GLN A 125 -5.05 13.28 27.55
N GLY A 126 -3.92 13.09 26.84
CA GLY A 126 -2.67 13.74 27.20
C GLY A 126 -2.74 15.27 27.19
N LEU A 127 -3.47 15.86 26.23
CA LEU A 127 -3.73 17.30 26.21
C LEU A 127 -4.59 17.74 27.40
N LYS A 128 -5.63 16.97 27.72
CA LYS A 128 -6.49 17.23 28.88
C LYS A 128 -5.69 17.22 30.19
N ASP A 129 -4.83 16.21 30.36
CA ASP A 129 -3.99 16.07 31.55
C ASP A 129 -2.98 17.22 31.67
N TYR A 130 -2.37 17.63 30.56
CA TYR A 130 -1.51 18.81 30.50
C TYR A 130 -2.25 20.07 30.96
N PHE A 131 -3.41 20.39 30.38
CA PHE A 131 -4.16 21.58 30.75
C PHE A 131 -4.67 21.53 32.19
N ALA A 132 -5.09 20.36 32.68
CA ALA A 132 -5.47 20.19 34.08
C ALA A 132 -4.31 20.47 35.04
N ALA A 133 -3.11 19.98 34.72
CA ALA A 133 -1.91 20.25 35.51
C ALA A 133 -1.56 21.75 35.51
N VAL A 134 -1.63 22.43 34.36
CA VAL A 134 -1.39 23.89 34.28
C VAL A 134 -2.38 24.68 35.14
N LEU A 135 -3.67 24.33 35.08
CA LEU A 135 -4.70 24.99 35.90
C LEU A 135 -4.44 24.79 37.39
N GLU A 136 -4.00 23.59 37.80
CA GLU A 136 -3.69 23.29 39.19
C GLU A 136 -2.48 24.08 39.70
N ILE A 137 -1.43 24.25 38.89
CA ILE A 137 -0.27 25.10 39.21
C ILE A 137 -0.72 26.55 39.47
N LEU A 138 -1.54 27.11 38.57
CA LEU A 138 -2.07 28.47 38.72
C LEU A 138 -3.03 28.61 39.91
N ARG A 139 -3.76 27.55 40.25
CA ARG A 139 -4.60 27.51 41.45
C ARG A 139 -3.75 27.59 42.72
N ILE A 140 -2.68 26.79 42.80
CA ILE A 140 -1.73 26.83 43.93
C ILE A 140 -1.08 28.22 44.05
N GLU A 141 -0.69 28.83 42.93
CA GLU A 141 -0.17 30.21 42.92
C GLU A 141 -1.19 31.18 43.55
N SER A 142 -2.43 31.16 43.07
CA SER A 142 -3.49 32.05 43.57
C SER A 142 -3.81 31.82 45.06
N GLU A 143 -3.89 30.56 45.50
CA GLU A 143 -4.21 30.19 46.89
C GLU A 143 -3.14 30.64 47.90
N ASN A 144 -1.89 30.82 47.45
CA ASN A 144 -0.77 31.24 48.30
C ASN A 144 -0.40 32.72 48.13
N GLN A 145 -1.00 33.41 47.14
CA GLN A 145 -0.70 34.81 46.83
C GLN A 145 -0.91 35.74 48.04
N TRP A 146 -1.96 35.51 48.83
CA TRP A 146 -2.25 36.33 50.01
C TRP A 146 -1.08 36.32 51.02
N ALA A 147 -0.41 35.18 51.22
CA ALA A 147 0.67 35.05 52.19
C ALA A 147 1.92 35.78 51.71
N VAL A 148 2.19 35.69 50.41
CA VAL A 148 3.27 36.42 49.74
C VAL A 148 3.06 37.94 49.86
N GLU A 149 1.86 38.42 49.56
CA GLU A 149 1.49 39.84 49.66
C GLU A 149 1.60 40.34 51.11
N PHE A 150 1.03 39.59 52.05
CA PHE A 150 1.06 39.88 53.48
C PHE A 150 2.49 40.06 54.02
N MET A 151 3.41 39.18 53.60
CA MET A 151 4.80 39.24 54.03
C MET A 151 5.58 40.35 53.32
N ASN A 152 5.39 40.50 52.01
CA ASN A 152 6.08 41.55 51.23
C ASN A 152 5.69 42.97 51.70
N GLU A 153 4.44 43.20 52.09
CA GLU A 153 4.00 44.48 52.66
C GLU A 153 4.75 44.80 53.96
N ARG A 154 4.95 43.80 54.84
CA ARG A 154 5.72 43.95 56.08
C ARG A 154 7.21 44.13 55.86
N PHE A 155 7.78 43.53 54.82
CA PHE A 155 9.18 43.77 54.47
C PHE A 155 9.40 45.18 53.92
N ARG A 156 8.42 45.77 53.21
CA ARG A 156 8.50 47.16 52.72
C ARG A 156 8.60 48.19 53.86
N SER A 157 7.99 47.93 55.01
CA SER A 157 8.00 48.84 56.16
C SER A 157 9.25 48.74 57.04
N ARG A 158 10.13 47.76 56.81
CA ARG A 158 11.39 47.59 57.57
C ARG A 158 12.58 48.31 56.91
N LYS A 159 13.51 48.79 57.75
CA LYS A 159 14.86 49.26 57.36
C LYS A 159 15.81 48.06 57.25
N GLY A 160 16.72 48.09 56.28
CA GLY A 160 17.70 47.02 56.02
C GLY A 160 17.35 46.13 54.83
N ALA A 161 18.03 45.00 54.67
CA ALA A 161 17.82 44.06 53.57
C ALA A 161 16.38 43.52 53.57
N ARG A 162 15.74 43.52 52.40
CA ARG A 162 14.34 43.12 52.20
C ARG A 162 14.29 41.81 51.41
N PRO A 163 13.96 40.69 52.05
CA PRO A 163 13.66 39.46 51.32
C PRO A 163 12.45 39.69 50.41
N ILE A 164 12.50 39.16 49.19
CA ILE A 164 11.33 39.06 48.32
C ILE A 164 10.75 37.68 48.55
N MET A 165 9.52 37.62 49.07
CA MET A 165 8.81 36.36 49.15
C MET A 165 8.36 35.96 47.76
N GLN A 166 8.69 34.73 47.40
CA GLN A 166 8.23 34.08 46.18
C GLN A 166 7.01 33.23 46.50
N ASN A 167 6.19 32.99 45.49
CA ASN A 167 5.04 32.11 45.61
C ASN A 167 5.47 30.63 45.62
N ALA A 168 4.61 29.75 46.13
CA ALA A 168 4.86 28.32 46.21
C ALA A 168 4.85 27.63 44.84
N ALA A 169 4.18 28.24 43.87
CA ALA A 169 4.19 27.88 42.46
C ALA A 169 3.97 29.14 41.62
N GLY A 170 4.33 29.11 40.35
CA GLY A 170 3.99 30.17 39.41
C GLY A 170 4.24 29.80 37.95
N ILE A 171 4.23 30.81 37.07
CA ILE A 171 4.36 30.63 35.61
C ILE A 171 5.63 29.85 35.22
N VAL A 172 6.71 29.96 35.99
CA VAL A 172 7.98 29.25 35.72
C VAL A 172 7.87 27.73 35.90
N ASP A 173 6.89 27.26 36.65
CA ASP A 173 6.64 25.83 36.90
C ASP A 173 5.76 25.20 35.80
N ILE A 174 5.17 26.02 34.92
CA ILE A 174 4.38 25.54 33.79
C ILE A 174 5.32 24.89 32.77
N PRO A 175 5.10 23.61 32.40
CA PRO A 175 5.92 22.96 31.38
C PRO A 175 5.82 23.68 30.03
N VAL A 176 6.95 23.81 29.33
CA VAL A 176 6.96 24.48 28.02
C VAL A 176 6.11 23.69 27.01
N PRO A 177 5.03 24.27 26.44
CA PRO A 177 4.17 23.55 25.52
C PRO A 177 4.91 23.18 24.21
N PRO A 178 4.44 22.16 23.47
CA PRO A 178 4.91 21.89 22.12
C PRO A 178 4.81 23.14 21.24
N ASN A 179 5.81 23.36 20.39
CA ASN A 179 5.88 24.48 19.45
C ASN A 179 5.99 23.99 18.00
N ASP A 180 6.02 24.92 17.04
CA ASP A 180 6.07 24.60 15.61
C ASP A 180 7.29 23.76 15.22
N SER A 181 8.43 23.93 15.89
CA SER A 181 9.62 23.11 15.65
C SER A 181 9.40 21.65 16.05
N ASP A 182 8.74 21.42 17.19
CA ASP A 182 8.36 20.08 17.63
C ASP A 182 7.39 19.43 16.65
N TRP A 183 6.41 20.20 16.17
CA TRP A 183 5.41 19.72 15.22
C TRP A 183 6.04 19.39 13.86
N ASN A 184 6.93 20.24 13.38
CA ASN A 184 7.70 20.00 12.17
C ASN A 184 8.56 18.74 12.30
N ASN A 185 9.18 18.48 13.46
CA ASN A 185 9.95 17.27 13.69
C ASN A 185 9.06 16.00 13.63
N ILE A 186 7.88 16.03 14.24
CA ILE A 186 6.92 14.92 14.19
C ILE A 186 6.44 14.70 12.75
N LEU A 187 6.05 15.75 12.04
CA LEU A 187 5.50 15.63 10.69
C LEU A 187 6.55 15.17 9.68
N LYS A 188 7.76 15.74 9.74
CA LYS A 188 8.83 15.49 8.78
C LYS A 188 9.62 14.21 9.09
N TYR A 189 9.98 14.00 10.36
CA TYR A 189 10.88 12.91 10.75
C TYR A 189 10.17 11.75 11.45
N LYS A 190 8.88 11.87 11.77
CA LYS A 190 8.09 10.83 12.46
C LYS A 190 8.69 10.41 13.80
N GLN A 191 9.33 11.34 14.50
CA GLN A 191 10.00 11.10 15.78
C GLN A 191 9.50 12.05 16.85
N ILE A 192 9.54 11.57 18.10
CA ILE A 192 9.35 12.41 19.28
C ILE A 192 10.51 13.44 19.34
N PRO A 193 10.25 14.73 19.57
CA PRO A 193 11.30 15.73 19.72
C PRO A 193 12.24 15.40 20.89
N ALA A 194 13.53 15.72 20.77
CA ALA A 194 14.56 15.33 21.73
C ALA A 194 14.25 15.75 23.18
N ARG A 195 13.66 16.93 23.38
CA ARG A 195 13.29 17.42 24.72
C ARG A 195 12.16 16.64 25.41
N PHE A 196 11.47 15.77 24.68
CA PHE A 196 10.43 14.87 25.20
C PHE A 196 10.87 13.39 25.17
N LYS A 197 12.10 13.10 24.71
CA LYS A 197 12.73 11.78 24.79
C LYS A 197 13.49 11.73 26.12
N SER A 198 12.92 11.06 27.12
CA SER A 198 13.59 10.75 28.39
C SER A 198 14.87 9.96 28.18
#